data_AF-A0A817V1B6-F1
#
_entry.id   AF-A0A817V1B6-F1
#
_cell.length_a   1.000
_cell.length_b   1.000
_cell.length_c   1.000
_cell.angle_alpha   90.00
_cell.angle_beta   90.00
_cell.angle_gamma   90.00
#
_symmetry.space_group_name_H-M   'P 1'
#
loop_
_entity.id
_entity.type
_entity.pdbx_description
1 polymer ?
#
loop_
_entity_poly.entity_id
_entity_poly.type
_entity_poly.pdbx_seq_one_letter_code
_entity_poly.pdbx_strand_id
1 'polypeptide(L)'
;MSRRFVRVYRRKKKQQQQQSFYLSTTSLKTNMAGGIGQWYWNAAPNPFGKDQPAQWIAYSSNDNKTIEDSFIKNATKVELENHCIYFHERMQVHKQDFNRQRPIKREEKK
;
A
#
# COMPACT_ATOMS: atom_id res chain seq x y z
N MET A 1 17.60 54.38 53.61
CA MET A 1 17.31 53.87 52.25
C MET A 1 16.85 52.42 52.34
N SER A 2 15.76 52.09 51.66
CA SER A 2 14.90 50.92 51.88
C SER A 2 15.43 49.62 51.24
N ARG A 3 15.22 48.51 51.94
CA ARG A 3 15.53 47.11 51.57
C ARG A 3 14.76 46.67 50.33
N ARG A 4 15.38 45.87 49.44
CA ARG A 4 14.68 44.87 48.62
C ARG A 4 15.56 43.63 48.40
N PHE A 5 15.25 42.59 49.17
CA PHE A 5 15.59 41.21 48.89
C PHE A 5 14.80 40.74 47.66
N VAL A 6 15.48 40.08 46.72
CA VAL A 6 14.81 39.30 45.68
C VAL A 6 15.09 37.82 45.98
N ARG A 7 14.05 37.13 46.45
CA ARG A 7 13.96 35.66 46.47
C ARG A 7 13.75 35.15 45.04
N VAL A 8 13.69 33.81 44.88
CA VAL A 8 12.99 33.03 43.82
C VAL A 8 13.89 32.55 42.66
N TYR A 9 13.95 31.27 42.24
CA TYR A 9 13.44 29.98 42.72
C TYR A 9 14.33 28.85 42.14
N ARG A 10 14.61 27.82 42.95
CA ARG A 10 15.28 26.55 42.61
C ARG A 10 14.34 25.68 41.74
N ARG A 11 14.61 25.53 40.44
CA ARG A 11 13.88 24.59 39.56
C ARG A 11 14.32 23.15 39.83
N LYS A 12 13.44 22.34 40.42
CA LYS A 12 13.55 20.88 40.47
C LYS A 12 13.18 20.30 39.09
N LYS A 13 14.13 19.63 38.42
CA LYS A 13 13.83 18.79 37.24
C LYS A 13 13.16 17.50 37.71
N LYS A 14 11.87 17.33 37.41
CA LYS A 14 11.14 16.07 37.53
C LYS A 14 11.68 15.11 36.46
N GLN A 15 12.24 13.99 36.89
CA GLN A 15 12.51 12.84 36.03
C GLN A 15 11.16 12.28 35.56
N GLN A 16 10.89 12.32 34.26
CA GLN A 16 9.86 11.49 33.65
C GLN A 16 10.54 10.18 33.25
N GLN A 17 10.21 9.10 33.95
CA GLN A 17 10.46 7.75 33.49
C GLN A 17 9.58 7.51 32.26
N GLN A 18 10.19 7.35 31.08
CA GLN A 18 9.49 6.82 29.93
C GLN A 18 9.63 5.30 29.97
N GLN A 19 8.57 4.63 30.42
CA GLN A 19 8.40 3.19 30.23
C GLN A 19 7.87 2.99 28.81
N SER A 20 8.73 2.59 27.89
CA SER A 20 8.32 2.17 26.55
C SER A 20 8.19 0.65 26.53
N PHE A 21 6.96 0.21 26.34
CA PHE A 21 6.53 -1.18 26.22
C PHE A 21 7.29 -1.90 25.11
N TYR A 22 7.85 -3.08 25.41
CA TYR A 22 8.33 -4.01 24.39
C TYR A 22 7.11 -4.61 23.68
N LEU A 23 6.90 -4.25 22.42
CA LEU A 23 5.97 -4.97 21.56
C LEU A 23 6.63 -6.28 21.15
N SER A 24 6.22 -7.37 21.79
CA SER A 24 6.49 -8.73 21.32
C SER A 24 5.74 -8.91 20.00
N THR A 25 6.42 -8.67 18.88
CA THR A 25 5.90 -9.09 17.58
C THR A 25 6.01 -10.61 17.53
N THR A 26 4.97 -11.29 18.00
CA THR A 26 4.70 -12.67 17.61
C THR A 26 4.59 -12.65 16.09
N SER A 27 5.65 -13.12 15.44
CA SER A 27 5.66 -13.37 14.00
C SER A 27 4.56 -14.38 13.72
N LEU A 28 3.39 -13.88 13.35
CA LEU A 28 2.36 -14.67 12.71
C LEU A 28 3.04 -15.25 11.48
N LYS A 29 3.35 -16.55 11.55
CA LYS A 29 3.58 -17.38 10.37
C LYS A 29 2.29 -17.27 9.54
N THR A 30 2.23 -16.28 8.66
CA THR A 30 1.29 -16.26 7.55
C THR A 30 1.58 -17.54 6.79
N ASN A 31 0.59 -18.44 6.78
CA ASN A 31 0.60 -19.63 5.94
C ASN A 31 0.82 -19.17 4.49
N MET A 32 2.07 -19.18 4.04
CA MET A 32 2.44 -18.97 2.64
C MET A 32 2.13 -20.25 1.84
N ALA A 33 0.89 -20.72 1.96
CA ALA A 33 0.23 -21.62 1.03
C ALA A 33 -0.64 -20.80 0.06
N GLY A 34 -0.31 -19.52 -0.15
CA GLY A 34 -0.96 -18.67 -1.14
C GLY A 34 -0.31 -18.93 -2.49
N GLY A 35 -1.00 -19.71 -3.33
CA GLY A 35 -0.59 -19.89 -4.73
C GLY A 35 -0.36 -18.54 -5.41
N ILE A 36 0.60 -18.49 -6.33
CA ILE A 36 0.92 -17.30 -7.12
C ILE A 36 -0.36 -16.82 -7.80
N GLY A 37 -0.88 -15.67 -7.38
CA GLY A 37 -2.04 -15.04 -7.98
C GLY A 37 -1.77 -14.68 -9.44
N GLN A 38 -2.78 -14.87 -10.29
CA GLN A 38 -2.77 -14.35 -11.65
C GLN A 38 -3.54 -13.04 -11.68
N TRP A 39 -2.88 -11.99 -12.14
CA TRP A 39 -3.46 -10.67 -12.32
C TRP A 39 -3.95 -10.49 -13.75
N TYR A 40 -5.05 -9.74 -13.86
CA TYR A 40 -5.72 -9.42 -15.12
C TYR A 40 -6.11 -7.94 -15.15
N TRP A 41 -6.21 -7.39 -16.35
CA TRP A 41 -6.71 -6.04 -16.62
C TRP A 41 -7.83 -6.08 -17.66
N ASN A 42 -8.79 -5.16 -17.58
CA ASN A 42 -9.90 -5.09 -18.54
C ASN A 42 -9.48 -4.32 -19.80
N ALA A 43 -9.38 -5.05 -20.92
CA ALA A 43 -9.00 -4.53 -22.22
C ALA A 43 -10.16 -3.98 -23.06
N ALA A 44 -11.40 -4.05 -22.55
CA ALA A 44 -12.56 -3.53 -23.26
C ALA A 44 -12.36 -2.05 -23.68
N PRO A 45 -12.93 -1.62 -24.82
CA PRO A 45 -12.87 -0.22 -25.26
C PRO A 45 -13.49 0.74 -24.25
N ASN A 46 -14.60 0.35 -23.62
CA ASN A 46 -15.18 1.02 -22.47
C ASN A 46 -15.03 0.15 -21.22
N PRO A 47 -13.92 0.27 -20.47
CA PRO A 47 -13.58 -0.63 -19.37
C PRO A 47 -14.52 -0.53 -18.15
N PHE A 48 -15.31 0.54 -18.06
CA PHE A 48 -16.27 0.80 -16.97
C PHE A 48 -17.73 0.70 -17.44
N GLY A 49 -17.96 0.49 -18.73
CA GLY A 49 -19.29 0.32 -19.30
C GLY A 49 -19.93 -1.00 -18.86
N LYS A 50 -21.25 -0.98 -18.63
CA LYS A 50 -22.03 -2.20 -18.36
C LYS A 50 -22.53 -2.86 -19.64
N ASP A 51 -22.46 -2.14 -20.76
CA ASP A 51 -23.06 -2.52 -22.03
C ASP A 51 -22.20 -3.52 -22.82
N GLN A 52 -20.93 -3.69 -22.43
CA GLN A 52 -19.99 -4.59 -23.09
C GLN A 52 -19.43 -5.62 -22.09
N PRO A 53 -19.21 -6.86 -22.53
CA PRO A 53 -18.58 -7.86 -21.69
C PRO A 53 -17.14 -7.43 -21.34
N ALA A 54 -16.77 -7.62 -20.08
CA ALA A 54 -15.40 -7.35 -19.64
C ALA A 54 -14.42 -8.30 -20.34
N GLN A 55 -13.37 -7.73 -20.93
CA GLN A 55 -12.32 -8.48 -21.61
C GLN A 55 -11.09 -8.54 -20.72
N TRP A 56 -11.05 -9.53 -19.84
CA TRP A 56 -9.94 -9.70 -18.91
C TRP A 56 -8.73 -10.33 -19.59
N ILE A 57 -7.64 -9.58 -19.69
CA ILE A 57 -6.37 -10.04 -20.24
C ILE A 57 -5.39 -10.23 -19.09
N ALA A 58 -4.69 -11.36 -19.08
CA ALA A 58 -3.66 -11.65 -18.11
C ALA A 58 -2.43 -10.75 -18.33
N TYR A 59 -1.79 -10.31 -17.24
CA TYR A 59 -0.47 -9.69 -17.36
C TYR A 59 0.58 -10.71 -17.83
N SER A 60 1.65 -10.19 -18.44
CA SER A 60 2.82 -11.00 -18.79
C SER A 60 3.39 -11.68 -17.53
N SER A 61 4.09 -12.81 -17.69
CA SER A 61 4.66 -13.53 -16.55
C SER A 61 5.59 -12.65 -15.68
N ASN A 62 6.34 -11.74 -16.33
CA ASN A 62 7.23 -10.82 -15.64
C ASN A 62 6.46 -9.77 -14.85
N ASP A 63 5.51 -9.08 -15.49
CA ASP A 63 4.69 -8.07 -14.82
C ASP A 63 3.85 -8.69 -13.71
N ASN A 64 3.26 -9.85 -13.96
CA ASN A 64 2.47 -10.58 -12.96
C ASN A 64 3.29 -10.86 -11.70
N LYS A 65 4.54 -11.30 -11.87
CA LYS A 65 5.45 -11.52 -10.73
C LYS A 65 5.73 -10.23 -9.98
N THR A 66 6.03 -9.13 -10.68
CA THR A 66 6.29 -7.83 -10.06
C THR A 66 5.06 -7.30 -9.30
N ILE A 67 3.87 -7.45 -9.88
CA ILE A 67 2.60 -7.05 -9.26
C ILE A 67 2.32 -7.88 -8.02
N GLU A 68 2.44 -9.21 -8.13
CA GLU A 68 2.19 -10.13 -7.03
C GLU A 68 3.20 -9.93 -5.89
N ASP A 69 4.49 -9.77 -6.19
CA ASP A 69 5.53 -9.49 -5.19
C ASP A 69 5.24 -8.19 -4.43
N SER A 70 4.73 -7.17 -5.13
CA SER A 70 4.36 -5.88 -4.53
C SER A 70 3.09 -5.99 -3.68
N PHE A 71 2.11 -6.77 -4.15
CA PHE A 71 0.88 -7.04 -3.43
C PHE A 71 1.13 -7.81 -2.12
N ILE A 72 1.96 -8.86 -2.16
CA ILE A 72 2.34 -9.65 -0.98
C ILE A 72 3.09 -8.78 0.05
N LYS A 73 3.86 -7.79 -0.41
CA LYS A 73 4.53 -6.80 0.46
C LYS A 73 3.58 -5.74 1.02
N ASN A 74 2.27 -5.83 0.74
CA ASN A 74 1.26 -4.83 1.11
C ASN A 74 1.60 -3.42 0.58
N ALA A 75 2.20 -3.33 -0.60
CA ALA A 75 2.40 -2.04 -1.25
C ALA A 75 1.03 -1.43 -1.64
N THR A 76 0.94 -0.11 -1.67
CA THR A 76 -0.27 0.60 -2.10
C THR A 76 -0.38 0.69 -3.63
N LYS A 77 0.77 0.79 -4.30
CA LYS A 77 0.89 0.83 -5.76
C LYS A 77 2.13 0.09 -6.24
N VAL A 78 2.13 -0.26 -7.52
CA VAL A 78 3.30 -0.77 -8.25
C VAL A 78 3.43 -0.03 -9.58
N GLU A 79 4.66 0.30 -9.95
CA GLU A 79 4.96 0.98 -11.22
C GLU A 79 5.50 -0.05 -12.22
N LEU A 80 4.77 -0.23 -13.31
CA LEU A 80 5.22 -0.97 -14.50
C LEU A 80 5.87 -0.02 -15.49
N GLU A 81 6.30 -0.48 -16.66
CA GLU A 81 6.94 0.37 -17.67
C GLU A 81 6.07 1.59 -18.04
N ASN A 82 4.86 1.34 -18.55
CA ASN A 82 3.96 2.37 -19.08
C ASN A 82 2.77 2.70 -18.18
N HIS A 83 2.59 1.96 -17.08
CA HIS A 83 1.40 2.06 -16.25
C HIS A 83 1.75 1.98 -14.77
N CYS A 84 0.89 2.55 -13.93
CA CYS A 84 0.91 2.36 -12.48
C CYS A 84 -0.34 1.60 -12.08
N ILE A 85 -0.20 0.61 -11.23
CA ILE A 85 -1.29 -0.14 -10.65
C ILE A 85 -1.46 0.32 -9.20
N TYR A 86 -2.69 0.68 -8.86
CA TYR A 86 -3.11 1.02 -7.51
C TYR A 86 -3.96 -0.14 -6.96
N PHE A 87 -3.45 -0.79 -5.91
CA PHE A 87 -4.04 -2.03 -5.39
C PHE A 87 -5.33 -1.79 -4.62
N HIS A 88 -5.44 -0.67 -3.93
CA HIS A 88 -6.61 -0.31 -3.12
C HIS A 88 -7.83 -0.03 -4.02
N GLU A 89 -7.63 0.75 -5.08
CA GLU A 89 -8.65 1.10 -6.08
C GLU A 89 -8.88 -0.03 -7.10
N ARG A 90 -8.02 -1.05 -7.11
CA ARG A 90 -7.97 -2.10 -8.12
C ARG A 90 -7.97 -1.52 -9.53
N MET A 91 -7.04 -0.60 -9.78
CA MET A 91 -7.00 0.18 -11.01
C MET A 91 -5.59 0.29 -11.59
N GLN A 92 -5.48 0.11 -12.89
CA GLN A 92 -4.31 0.46 -13.70
C GLN A 92 -4.53 1.83 -14.32
N VAL A 93 -3.52 2.70 -14.26
CA VAL A 93 -3.52 4.05 -14.82
C VAL A 93 -2.30 4.21 -15.73
N HIS A 94 -2.49 4.73 -16.94
CA HIS A 94 -1.38 5.01 -17.84
C HIS A 94 -0.55 6.20 -17.32
N LYS A 95 0.78 6.09 -17.37
CA LYS A 95 1.67 7.10 -16.76
C LYS A 95 1.59 8.47 -17.43
N GLN A 96 1.40 8.49 -18.75
CA GLN A 96 1.34 9.72 -19.54
C GLN A 96 -0.09 10.25 -19.70
N ASP A 97 -1.10 9.39 -19.51
CA ASP A 97 -2.50 9.74 -19.76
C ASP A 97 -3.36 9.21 -18.61
N PHE A 98 -3.59 10.07 -17.63
CA PHE A 98 -4.35 9.72 -16.43
C PHE A 98 -5.82 9.42 -16.70
N ASN A 99 -6.35 9.75 -17.88
CA ASN A 99 -7.72 9.40 -18.26
C ASN A 99 -7.81 7.95 -18.76
N ARG A 100 -6.69 7.35 -19.18
CA ARG A 100 -6.62 5.95 -19.58
C ARG A 100 -6.46 5.06 -18.36
N GLN A 101 -7.60 4.81 -17.72
CA GLN A 101 -7.73 3.95 -16.54
C GLN A 101 -8.42 2.65 -16.91
N ARG A 102 -7.97 1.54 -16.31
CA ARG A 102 -8.54 0.21 -16.53
C ARG A 102 -8.66 -0.51 -15.20
N PRO A 103 -9.80 -1.15 -14.89
CA PRO A 103 -9.93 -1.96 -13.70
C PRO A 103 -9.06 -3.22 -13.82
N ILE A 104 -8.60 -3.71 -12.67
CA ILE A 104 -7.79 -4.91 -12.55
C ILE A 104 -8.42 -5.90 -11.57
N LYS A 105 -8.05 -7.18 -11.69
CA LYS A 105 -8.43 -8.22 -10.74
C LYS A 105 -7.30 -9.21 -10.53
N ARG A 106 -7.33 -9.88 -9.38
CA ARG A 106 -6.46 -11.02 -9.03
C ARG A 106 -7.33 -12.27 -8.92
N GLU A 107 -6.88 -13.36 -9.51
CA GLU A 107 -7.45 -14.69 -9.33
C GLU A 107 -6.40 -15.60 -8.73
N GLU A 108 -6.78 -16.36 -7.70
CA GLU A 108 -5.90 -17.34 -7.08
C GLU A 108 -5.88 -18.60 -7.93
N LYS A 109 -4.69 -19.09 -8.27
CA LYS A 109 -4.55 -20.40 -8.88
C LYS A 109 -4.81 -21.45 -7.79
N LYS A 110 -5.97 -22.11 -7.90
CA LYS A 110 -6.34 -23.27 -7.07
C LYS A 110 -5.56 -24.51 -7.49
#